data_AF-A0A7W3J7G3-F1
#
_entry.id   AF-A0A7W3J7G3-F1
#
_cell.length_a   1.000
_cell.length_b   1.000
_cell.length_c   1.000
_cell.angle_alpha   90.00
_cell.angle_beta   90.00
_cell.angle_gamma   90.00
#
_symmetry.space_group_name_H-M   'P 1'
#
loop_
_entity.id
_entity.type
_entity.pdbx_description
1 polymer ?
#
loop_
_entity_poly.entity_id
_entity_poly.type
_entity_poly.pdbx_seq_one_letter_code
_entity_poly.pdbx_strand_id
1 'polypeptide(L)'
;MVLADNGVDIIELGIPDHMIDGPKTHRAAQAPRTRSEHLFEAVQQLRQHTPNVEVLVTTCWDPIARYDVDRFVHDLAEAGGAGLITPDLPPDQTDEWLAASYRHGLDLIFLMAPNANSRLDALAGTAQLSRGFVYAASTIDVTATHEAIGKQAEELVKNARNAGANRVCVALSISSGDQAAEVGRWADGVIVDSTLVRALLTHKPWQDRLDNLALVARDLADGVRRSRPRAEPAGDAPSYRSIHPPAKVRKTTSTMTLPGFDEQLRDELDDKIRAGAVSDTEADTYLWLLQENPGRYETFEQLIKVVRYVTGD
;
A
#
# COMPACT_ATOMS: atom_id res chain seq x y z
N MET A 1 3.17 -13.65 -0.08
CA MET A 1 2.87 -14.83 -0.93
C MET A 1 1.37 -15.02 -1.07
N VAL A 2 0.61 -15.39 -0.03
CA VAL A 2 -0.85 -15.62 -0.12
C VAL A 2 -1.61 -14.56 -0.92
N LEU A 3 -1.42 -13.27 -0.60
CA LEU A 3 -2.04 -12.15 -1.32
C LEU A 3 -1.67 -12.14 -2.82
N ALA A 4 -0.39 -12.30 -3.12
CA ALA A 4 0.13 -12.31 -4.49
C ALA A 4 -0.44 -13.46 -5.31
N ASP A 5 -0.53 -14.65 -4.71
CA ASP A 5 -1.04 -15.86 -5.39
C ASP A 5 -2.56 -15.82 -5.60
N ASN A 6 -3.27 -14.87 -4.96
CA ASN A 6 -4.72 -14.73 -5.04
C ASN A 6 -5.18 -13.46 -5.77
N GLY A 7 -4.31 -12.87 -6.60
CA GLY A 7 -4.72 -11.88 -7.60
C GLY A 7 -4.47 -10.42 -7.25
N VAL A 8 -3.67 -10.14 -6.23
CA VAL A 8 -3.15 -8.79 -5.96
C VAL A 8 -2.11 -8.40 -7.00
N ASP A 9 -2.14 -7.16 -7.51
CA ASP A 9 -1.13 -6.63 -8.45
C ASP A 9 -0.02 -5.84 -7.74
N ILE A 10 -0.38 -5.13 -6.66
CA ILE A 10 0.53 -4.30 -5.88
C ILE A 10 0.34 -4.56 -4.39
N ILE A 11 1.45 -4.66 -3.67
CA ILE A 11 1.51 -4.58 -2.21
C ILE A 11 2.03 -3.19 -1.83
N GLU A 12 1.24 -2.46 -1.06
CA GLU A 12 1.64 -1.23 -0.39
C GLU A 12 2.17 -1.58 1.00
N LEU A 13 3.46 -1.34 1.24
CA LEU A 13 4.10 -1.54 2.52
C LEU A 13 4.14 -0.21 3.28
N GLY A 14 3.19 -0.03 4.19
CA GLY A 14 3.19 1.10 5.12
C GLY A 14 4.28 0.94 6.18
N ILE A 15 5.04 2.00 6.44
CA ILE A 15 6.04 2.02 7.51
C ILE A 15 5.83 3.24 8.39
N PRO A 16 5.70 3.04 9.71
CA PRO A 16 5.53 4.11 10.68
C PRO A 16 6.65 5.15 10.63
N ASP A 17 6.31 6.40 10.92
CA ASP A 17 7.21 7.55 10.75
C ASP A 17 8.45 7.48 11.65
N HIS A 18 8.31 7.01 12.87
CA HIS A 18 9.45 6.79 13.77
C HIS A 18 10.31 5.58 13.35
N MET A 19 9.82 4.72 12.46
CA MET A 19 10.49 3.51 12.02
C MET A 19 11.45 3.71 10.83
N ILE A 20 11.52 4.87 10.16
CA ILE A 20 12.51 5.11 9.07
C ILE A 20 13.61 6.06 9.56
N ASP A 21 14.20 5.76 10.71
CA ASP A 21 15.21 6.60 11.38
C ASP A 21 14.60 7.83 12.11
N GLY A 22 13.91 7.53 13.22
CA GLY A 22 13.54 8.51 14.25
C GLY A 22 14.74 9.29 14.81
N PRO A 23 14.52 10.30 15.69
CA PRO A 23 15.60 11.10 16.26
C PRO A 23 16.68 10.19 16.83
N LYS A 24 17.96 10.46 16.48
CA LYS A 24 19.14 9.68 16.90
C LYS A 24 19.24 9.61 18.42
N THR A 25 18.43 8.76 19.04
CA THR A 25 18.62 8.37 20.43
C THR A 25 19.92 7.59 20.47
N HIS A 26 20.78 7.89 21.44
CA HIS A 26 22.14 7.33 21.57
C HIS A 26 22.19 5.78 21.50
N ARG A 27 21.05 5.10 21.76
CA ARG A 27 20.89 3.65 21.62
C ARG A 27 20.74 3.17 20.16
N ALA A 28 20.08 3.91 19.28
CA ALA A 28 19.90 3.52 17.88
C ALA A 28 21.22 3.58 17.08
N ALA A 29 22.15 4.45 17.48
CA ALA A 29 23.50 4.55 16.89
C ALA A 29 24.39 3.33 17.15
N GLN A 30 23.98 2.39 18.02
CA GLN A 30 24.71 1.15 18.33
C GLN A 30 24.06 -0.11 17.72
N ALA A 31 22.92 0.03 17.01
CA ALA A 31 22.35 -1.08 16.26
C ALA A 31 23.17 -1.32 14.98
N PRO A 32 23.51 -2.57 14.63
CA PRO A 32 24.33 -2.87 13.46
C PRO A 32 23.66 -2.57 12.11
N ARG A 33 22.36 -2.25 12.08
CA ARG A 33 21.59 -1.83 10.89
C ARG A 33 20.69 -0.63 11.20
N THR A 34 20.53 0.24 10.21
CA THR A 34 19.53 1.34 10.27
C THR A 34 18.12 0.79 10.04
N ARG A 35 17.07 1.51 10.43
CA ARG A 35 15.71 0.98 10.27
C ARG A 35 15.25 1.02 8.79
N SER A 36 15.78 1.98 8.03
CA SER A 36 15.65 2.06 6.58
C SER A 36 16.24 0.85 5.86
N GLU A 37 17.33 0.26 6.37
CA GLU A 37 17.89 -0.99 5.81
C GLU A 37 16.94 -2.18 5.96
N HIS A 38 16.18 -2.27 7.06
CA HIS A 38 15.15 -3.31 7.23
C HIS A 38 13.99 -3.13 6.25
N LEU A 39 13.61 -1.88 5.95
CA LEU A 39 12.63 -1.58 4.90
C LEU A 39 13.11 -2.14 3.56
N PHE A 40 14.32 -1.77 3.14
CA PHE A 40 14.84 -2.20 1.84
C PHE A 40 14.98 -3.72 1.76
N GLU A 41 15.40 -4.37 2.84
CA GLU A 41 15.44 -5.82 2.91
C GLU A 41 14.05 -6.47 2.84
N ALA A 42 13.05 -5.91 3.51
CA ALA A 42 11.66 -6.37 3.43
C ALA A 42 11.11 -6.26 1.99
N VAL A 43 11.36 -5.13 1.32
CA VAL A 43 11.02 -4.93 -0.10
C VAL A 43 11.74 -5.97 -0.96
N GLN A 44 13.03 -6.15 -0.77
CA GLN A 44 13.82 -7.14 -1.52
C GLN A 44 13.26 -8.55 -1.36
N GLN A 45 12.90 -8.94 -0.14
CA GLN A 45 12.32 -10.25 0.12
C GLN A 45 10.93 -10.41 -0.48
N LEU A 46 10.06 -9.41 -0.36
CA LEU A 46 8.77 -9.42 -1.03
C LEU A 46 8.98 -9.61 -2.54
N ARG A 47 9.87 -8.84 -3.16
CA ARG A 47 10.14 -8.95 -4.61
C ARG A 47 10.74 -10.29 -5.02
N GLN A 48 11.59 -10.88 -4.20
CA GLN A 48 12.14 -12.22 -4.45
C GLN A 48 11.05 -13.30 -4.40
N HIS A 49 10.11 -13.23 -3.45
CA HIS A 49 9.08 -14.25 -3.26
C HIS A 49 7.80 -13.99 -4.06
N THR A 50 7.57 -12.76 -4.53
CA THR A 50 6.40 -12.37 -5.31
C THR A 50 6.82 -11.55 -6.54
N PRO A 51 7.57 -12.14 -7.50
CA PRO A 51 8.15 -11.42 -8.64
C PRO A 51 7.12 -10.79 -9.60
N ASN A 52 5.86 -11.23 -9.51
CA ASN A 52 4.74 -10.76 -10.32
C ASN A 52 3.92 -9.65 -9.65
N VAL A 53 4.24 -9.29 -8.39
CA VAL A 53 3.51 -8.28 -7.60
C VAL A 53 4.44 -7.15 -7.24
N GLU A 54 4.10 -5.94 -7.68
CA GLU A 54 4.92 -4.77 -7.40
C GLU A 54 4.78 -4.33 -5.94
N VAL A 55 5.82 -3.67 -5.42
CA VAL A 55 5.87 -3.22 -4.03
C VAL A 55 5.98 -1.71 -4.03
N LEU A 56 4.98 -1.03 -3.50
CA LEU A 56 5.03 0.39 -3.17
C LEU A 56 5.35 0.57 -1.70
N VAL A 57 6.05 1.63 -1.34
CA VAL A 57 6.27 2.02 0.05
C VAL A 57 5.41 3.22 0.37
N THR A 58 4.76 3.21 1.53
CA THR A 58 4.04 4.38 2.07
C THR A 58 4.68 4.81 3.39
N THR A 59 5.08 6.07 3.49
CA THR A 59 5.66 6.65 4.71
C THR A 59 5.59 8.17 4.68
N CYS A 60 5.74 8.85 5.83
CA CYS A 60 5.84 10.31 5.85
C CYS A 60 7.17 10.80 5.27
N TRP A 61 7.21 12.09 4.94
CA TRP A 61 8.33 12.72 4.24
C TRP A 61 9.58 12.92 5.10
N ASP A 62 9.41 13.30 6.37
CA ASP A 62 10.52 13.67 7.26
C ASP A 62 11.61 12.58 7.37
N PRO A 63 11.28 11.28 7.50
CA PRO A 63 12.28 10.21 7.47
C PRO A 63 13.07 10.10 6.17
N ILE A 64 12.42 10.28 5.01
CA ILE A 64 13.06 10.27 3.69
C ILE A 64 14.06 11.43 3.58
N ALA A 65 13.65 12.62 3.99
CA ALA A 65 14.50 13.81 3.99
C ALA A 65 15.73 13.64 4.89
N ARG A 66 15.59 12.98 6.05
CA ARG A 66 16.70 12.69 6.98
C ARG A 66 17.67 11.64 6.45
N TYR A 67 17.21 10.71 5.62
CA TYR A 67 18.05 9.66 5.02
C TYR A 67 18.99 10.19 3.92
N ASP A 68 18.62 11.31 3.29
CA ASP A 68 19.00 11.77 1.95
C ASP A 68 18.03 11.23 0.89
N VAL A 69 17.30 12.16 0.24
CA VAL A 69 16.21 11.84 -0.70
C VAL A 69 16.69 11.03 -1.89
N ASP A 70 17.82 11.42 -2.52
CA ASP A 70 18.31 10.71 -3.70
C ASP A 70 18.77 9.31 -3.33
N ARG A 71 19.47 9.17 -2.20
CA ARG A 71 19.94 7.89 -1.71
C ARG A 71 18.79 6.98 -1.30
N PHE A 72 17.76 7.50 -0.63
CA PHE A 72 16.60 6.71 -0.23
C PHE A 72 15.88 6.14 -1.46
N VAL A 73 15.62 6.98 -2.47
CA VAL A 73 14.98 6.58 -3.72
C VAL A 73 15.87 5.58 -4.48
N HIS A 74 17.18 5.79 -4.52
CA HIS A 74 18.13 4.86 -5.11
C HIS A 74 18.08 3.48 -4.44
N ASP A 75 18.22 3.45 -3.10
CA ASP A 75 18.29 2.21 -2.32
C ASP A 75 16.95 1.45 -2.36
N LEU A 76 15.81 2.18 -2.37
CA LEU A 76 14.48 1.59 -2.58
C LEU A 76 14.33 0.97 -3.98
N ALA A 77 14.82 1.64 -5.02
CA ALA A 77 14.78 1.11 -6.39
C ALA A 77 15.67 -0.13 -6.53
N GLU A 78 16.87 -0.14 -5.93
CA GLU A 78 17.77 -1.30 -5.93
C GLU A 78 17.19 -2.49 -5.15
N ALA A 79 16.44 -2.23 -4.08
CA ALA A 79 15.66 -3.24 -3.37
C ALA A 79 14.51 -3.84 -4.21
N GLY A 80 14.15 -3.19 -5.32
CA GLY A 80 13.08 -3.61 -6.22
C GLY A 80 11.72 -2.99 -5.91
N GLY A 81 11.68 -1.91 -5.11
CA GLY A 81 10.49 -1.08 -4.95
C GLY A 81 10.08 -0.46 -6.28
N ALA A 82 8.77 -0.36 -6.50
CA ALA A 82 8.19 0.18 -7.73
C ALA A 82 7.84 1.67 -7.63
N GLY A 83 7.62 2.17 -6.42
CA GLY A 83 7.23 3.56 -6.20
C GLY A 83 7.03 3.90 -4.73
N LEU A 84 6.75 5.18 -4.49
CA LEU A 84 6.62 5.75 -3.16
C LEU A 84 5.31 6.56 -3.04
N ILE A 85 4.70 6.50 -1.86
CA ILE A 85 3.55 7.30 -1.45
C ILE A 85 3.96 8.08 -0.20
N THR A 86 3.89 9.41 -0.25
CA THR A 86 4.15 10.29 0.90
C THR A 86 2.93 11.19 1.15
N PRO A 87 1.96 10.74 1.96
CA PRO A 87 0.67 11.42 2.10
C PRO A 87 0.76 12.85 2.66
N ASP A 88 1.85 13.16 3.37
CA ASP A 88 2.10 14.42 4.05
C ASP A 88 2.87 15.45 3.20
N LEU A 89 3.41 15.05 2.04
CA LEU A 89 4.16 15.95 1.16
C LEU A 89 3.24 16.56 0.09
N PRO A 90 2.98 17.88 0.13
CA PRO A 90 2.15 18.52 -0.88
C PRO A 90 2.88 18.65 -2.23
N PRO A 91 2.16 18.66 -3.36
CA PRO A 91 2.74 18.73 -4.71
C PRO A 91 3.79 19.83 -4.95
N ASP A 92 3.64 20.98 -4.30
CA ASP A 92 4.52 22.16 -4.43
C ASP A 92 5.87 22.03 -3.71
N GLN A 93 6.07 20.97 -2.92
CA GLN A 93 7.30 20.73 -2.15
C GLN A 93 8.04 19.46 -2.61
N THR A 94 7.77 19.00 -3.84
CA THR A 94 8.19 17.65 -4.29
C THR A 94 9.40 17.64 -5.22
N ASP A 95 10.04 18.79 -5.48
CA ASP A 95 11.11 18.92 -6.48
C ASP A 95 12.26 17.91 -6.30
N GLU A 96 12.75 17.73 -5.07
CA GLU A 96 13.84 16.78 -4.77
C GLU A 96 13.40 15.33 -5.00
N TRP A 97 12.19 14.99 -4.56
CA TRP A 97 11.61 13.66 -4.72
C TRP A 97 11.33 13.33 -6.19
N LEU A 98 10.78 14.29 -6.93
CA LEU A 98 10.55 14.21 -8.37
C LEU A 98 11.87 13.90 -9.09
N ALA A 99 12.89 14.74 -8.88
CA ALA A 99 14.18 14.58 -9.54
C ALA A 99 14.83 13.22 -9.25
N ALA A 100 14.84 12.80 -7.98
CA ALA A 100 15.36 11.49 -7.58
C ALA A 100 14.57 10.34 -8.22
N SER A 101 13.24 10.38 -8.16
CA SER A 101 12.38 9.30 -8.69
C SER A 101 12.44 9.19 -10.21
N TYR A 102 12.64 10.31 -10.93
CA TYR A 102 12.94 10.27 -12.36
C TYR A 102 14.31 9.64 -12.65
N ARG A 103 15.36 9.99 -11.88
CA ARG A 103 16.69 9.39 -12.05
C ARG A 103 16.69 7.88 -11.84
N HIS A 104 16.02 7.42 -10.79
CA HIS A 104 16.05 6.02 -10.36
C HIS A 104 14.85 5.21 -10.81
N GLY A 105 13.94 5.80 -11.60
CA GLY A 105 12.82 5.10 -12.21
C GLY A 105 11.74 4.62 -11.24
N LEU A 106 11.58 5.28 -10.09
CA LEU A 106 10.45 5.03 -9.18
C LEU A 106 9.21 5.79 -9.63
N ASP A 107 8.05 5.18 -9.42
CA ASP A 107 6.76 5.84 -9.56
C ASP A 107 6.43 6.72 -8.35
N LEU A 108 5.65 7.77 -8.63
CA LEU A 108 5.32 8.87 -7.74
C LEU A 108 3.81 8.87 -7.55
N ILE A 109 3.35 8.29 -6.45
CA ILE A 109 1.93 8.11 -6.23
C ILE A 109 1.45 9.21 -5.30
N PHE A 110 0.76 10.20 -5.87
CA PHE A 110 0.16 11.26 -5.08
C PHE A 110 -1.27 10.94 -4.67
N LEU A 111 -1.63 11.44 -3.49
CA LEU A 111 -2.95 11.32 -2.93
C LEU A 111 -3.82 12.52 -3.30
N MET A 112 -5.05 12.25 -3.74
CA MET A 112 -6.13 13.22 -3.82
C MET A 112 -7.19 12.85 -2.78
N ALA A 113 -7.57 13.81 -1.94
CA ALA A 113 -8.65 13.68 -0.97
C ALA A 113 -9.93 14.36 -1.49
N PRO A 114 -11.13 14.00 -0.99
CA PRO A 114 -12.40 14.51 -1.54
C PRO A 114 -12.56 16.04 -1.43
N ASN A 115 -11.93 16.65 -0.42
CA ASN A 115 -11.91 18.11 -0.25
C ASN A 115 -11.18 18.86 -1.39
N ALA A 116 -10.32 18.17 -2.14
CA ALA A 116 -9.60 18.72 -3.28
C ALA A 116 -10.49 18.99 -4.49
N ASN A 117 -11.73 18.47 -4.53
CA ASN A 117 -12.72 18.79 -5.58
C ASN A 117 -12.97 20.29 -5.74
N SER A 118 -12.78 21.06 -4.66
CA SER A 118 -12.91 22.53 -4.66
C SER A 118 -11.67 23.28 -5.17
N ARG A 119 -10.58 22.57 -5.51
CA ARG A 119 -9.26 23.12 -5.85
C ARG A 119 -8.73 22.50 -7.15
N LEU A 120 -9.35 22.82 -8.28
CA LEU A 120 -9.04 22.24 -9.59
C LEU A 120 -7.55 22.36 -9.99
N ASP A 121 -6.89 23.46 -9.65
CA ASP A 121 -5.46 23.66 -9.94
C ASP A 121 -4.58 22.66 -9.16
N ALA A 122 -4.95 22.34 -7.92
CA ALA A 122 -4.26 21.35 -7.11
C ALA A 122 -4.44 19.93 -7.69
N LEU A 123 -5.62 19.63 -8.22
CA LEU A 123 -5.88 18.35 -8.92
C LEU A 123 -5.03 18.25 -10.19
N ALA A 124 -4.94 19.32 -10.98
CA ALA A 124 -4.15 19.33 -12.21
C ALA A 124 -2.65 19.14 -11.93
N GLY A 125 -2.10 19.84 -10.94
CA GLY A 125 -0.71 19.65 -10.51
C GLY A 125 -0.45 18.21 -10.05
N THR A 126 -1.33 17.68 -9.20
CA THR A 126 -1.23 16.30 -8.70
C THR A 126 -1.30 15.27 -9.83
N ALA A 127 -2.23 15.43 -10.76
CA ALA A 127 -2.39 14.54 -11.91
C ALA A 127 -1.15 14.54 -12.83
N GLN A 128 -0.57 15.72 -13.08
CA GLN A 128 0.61 15.87 -13.93
C GLN A 128 1.88 15.30 -13.30
N LEU A 129 2.02 15.42 -11.98
CA LEU A 129 3.20 14.94 -11.25
C LEU A 129 3.12 13.44 -10.92
N SER A 130 1.91 12.87 -10.87
CA SER A 130 1.72 11.46 -10.56
C SER A 130 2.26 10.56 -11.66
N ARG A 131 3.01 9.52 -11.26
CA ARG A 131 3.47 8.42 -12.10
C ARG A 131 2.99 7.12 -11.50
N GLY A 132 2.55 6.17 -12.33
CA GLY A 132 1.80 5.00 -11.85
C GLY A 132 0.31 5.30 -11.87
N PHE A 133 -0.22 5.80 -10.76
CA PHE A 133 -1.62 6.20 -10.62
C PHE A 133 -1.79 7.35 -9.63
N VAL A 134 -2.94 8.01 -9.69
CA VAL A 134 -3.42 8.89 -8.63
C VAL A 134 -4.13 8.05 -7.57
N TYR A 135 -3.73 8.20 -6.31
CA TYR A 135 -4.40 7.59 -5.16
C TYR A 135 -5.60 8.46 -4.76
N ALA A 136 -6.81 8.05 -5.09
CA ALA A 136 -8.03 8.69 -4.61
C ALA A 136 -8.39 8.14 -3.23
N ALA A 137 -8.10 8.91 -2.19
CA ALA A 137 -8.42 8.57 -0.83
C ALA A 137 -9.87 8.88 -0.52
N SER A 138 -10.58 7.91 0.07
CA SER A 138 -11.84 8.18 0.73
C SER A 138 -11.59 8.61 2.17
N THR A 139 -11.97 9.84 2.52
CA THR A 139 -12.05 10.22 3.94
C THR A 139 -13.16 9.42 4.61
N ILE A 140 -12.84 8.75 5.73
CA ILE A 140 -13.83 8.11 6.59
C ILE A 140 -14.59 9.23 7.31
N ASP A 141 -15.69 9.69 6.71
CA ASP A 141 -16.72 10.36 7.49
C ASP A 141 -17.56 9.27 8.16
N VAL A 142 -17.33 9.06 9.46
CA VAL A 142 -18.06 8.08 10.29
C VAL A 142 -19.57 8.33 10.32
N THR A 143 -20.02 9.51 9.86
CA THR A 143 -21.44 9.87 9.78
C THR A 143 -22.04 9.65 8.39
N ALA A 144 -21.22 9.42 7.37
CA ALA A 144 -21.66 9.22 6.00
C ALA A 144 -22.05 7.75 5.74
N THR A 145 -23.10 7.55 4.96
CA THR A 145 -23.47 6.20 4.50
C THR A 145 -22.45 5.68 3.49
N HIS A 146 -22.30 4.36 3.40
CA HIS A 146 -21.42 3.72 2.41
C HIS A 146 -21.71 4.18 0.97
N GLU A 147 -23.00 4.36 0.64
CA GLU A 147 -23.44 4.89 -0.65
C GLU A 147 -22.97 6.34 -0.90
N ALA A 148 -23.03 7.21 0.11
CA ALA A 148 -22.57 8.60 -0.01
C ALA A 148 -21.06 8.67 -0.20
N ILE A 149 -20.31 7.84 0.53
CA ILE A 149 -18.86 7.70 0.41
C ILE A 149 -18.49 7.22 -1.00
N GLY A 150 -19.18 6.21 -1.52
CA GLY A 150 -18.98 5.70 -2.88
C GLY A 150 -19.19 6.78 -3.95
N LYS A 151 -20.25 7.59 -3.84
CA LYS A 151 -20.54 8.69 -4.79
C LYS A 151 -19.45 9.76 -4.77
N GLN A 152 -18.98 10.17 -3.58
CA GLN A 152 -17.91 11.16 -3.46
C GLN A 152 -16.59 10.65 -4.07
N ALA A 153 -16.27 9.37 -3.87
CA ALA A 153 -15.11 8.74 -4.46
C ALA A 153 -15.23 8.65 -5.99
N GLU A 154 -16.41 8.32 -6.52
CA GLU A 154 -16.66 8.31 -7.96
C GLU A 154 -16.51 9.71 -8.60
N GLU A 155 -17.03 10.75 -7.93
CA GLU A 155 -16.86 12.14 -8.35
C GLU A 155 -15.38 12.57 -8.33
N LEU A 156 -14.63 12.19 -7.29
CA LEU A 156 -13.20 12.46 -7.20
C LEU A 156 -12.43 11.81 -8.35
N VAL A 157 -12.73 10.55 -8.70
CA VAL A 157 -12.13 9.87 -9.86
C VAL A 157 -12.42 10.63 -11.17
N LYS A 158 -13.67 11.06 -11.36
CA LYS A 158 -14.06 11.86 -12.54
C LYS A 158 -13.27 13.17 -12.60
N ASN A 159 -13.16 13.88 -11.48
CA ASN A 159 -12.43 15.14 -11.40
C ASN A 159 -10.93 14.97 -11.63
N ALA A 160 -10.32 13.92 -11.06
CA ALA A 160 -8.92 13.59 -11.27
C ALA A 160 -8.64 13.32 -12.76
N ARG A 161 -9.50 12.55 -13.44
CA ARG A 161 -9.39 12.31 -14.89
C ARG A 161 -9.55 13.59 -15.71
N ASN A 162 -10.54 14.43 -15.37
CA ASN A 162 -10.72 15.72 -16.03
C ASN A 162 -9.52 16.65 -15.83
N ALA A 163 -8.80 16.52 -14.72
CA ALA A 163 -7.57 17.24 -14.43
C ALA A 163 -6.32 16.64 -15.11
N GLY A 164 -6.45 15.54 -15.86
CA GLY A 164 -5.38 14.92 -16.64
C GLY A 164 -4.80 13.63 -16.04
N ALA A 165 -5.42 13.06 -15.00
CA ALA A 165 -4.94 11.80 -14.43
C ALA A 165 -5.19 10.63 -15.39
N ASN A 166 -4.12 9.95 -15.79
CA ASN A 166 -4.21 8.79 -16.70
C ASN A 166 -4.89 7.59 -16.04
N ARG A 167 -4.64 7.37 -14.74
CA ARG A 167 -5.17 6.26 -13.95
C ARG A 167 -5.49 6.73 -12.54
N VAL A 168 -6.60 6.27 -11.99
CA VAL A 168 -7.03 6.59 -10.63
C VAL A 168 -7.41 5.32 -9.88
N CYS A 169 -6.67 4.99 -8.82
CA CYS A 169 -6.98 3.89 -7.93
C CYS A 169 -7.59 4.42 -6.65
N VAL A 170 -8.60 3.71 -6.12
CA VAL A 170 -9.46 4.24 -5.06
C VAL A 170 -9.31 3.40 -3.81
N ALA A 171 -9.04 4.05 -2.68
CA ALA A 171 -9.10 3.44 -1.36
C ALA A 171 -10.49 3.62 -0.75
N LEU A 172 -11.19 2.50 -0.56
CA LEU A 172 -12.52 2.45 0.05
C LEU A 172 -12.61 1.25 0.99
N SER A 173 -13.35 1.42 2.08
CA SER A 173 -13.71 0.31 2.97
C SER A 173 -14.73 -0.60 2.26
N ILE A 174 -14.22 -1.65 1.61
CA ILE A 174 -15.01 -2.68 0.95
C ILE A 174 -14.70 -4.06 1.54
N SER A 175 -15.70 -4.93 1.60
CA SER A 175 -15.63 -6.23 2.25
C SER A 175 -16.03 -7.41 1.36
N SER A 176 -16.40 -7.17 0.09
CA SER A 176 -16.79 -8.22 -0.85
C SER A 176 -16.35 -7.93 -2.28
N GLY A 177 -16.25 -9.00 -3.08
CA GLY A 177 -16.03 -8.92 -4.51
C GLY A 177 -17.11 -8.15 -5.26
N ASP A 178 -18.36 -8.14 -4.77
CA ASP A 178 -19.44 -7.35 -5.41
C ASP A 178 -19.21 -5.84 -5.24
N GLN A 179 -18.77 -5.41 -4.05
CA GLN A 179 -18.37 -4.02 -3.83
C GLN A 179 -17.11 -3.67 -4.64
N ALA A 180 -16.14 -4.58 -4.72
CA ALA A 180 -14.96 -4.40 -5.57
C ALA A 180 -15.34 -4.25 -7.05
N ALA A 181 -16.31 -5.04 -7.52
CA ALA A 181 -16.84 -4.95 -8.89
C ALA A 181 -17.56 -3.63 -9.15
N GLU A 182 -18.31 -3.11 -8.17
CA GLU A 182 -18.96 -1.80 -8.27
C GLU A 182 -17.93 -0.68 -8.41
N VAL A 183 -16.92 -0.64 -7.55
CA VAL A 183 -15.83 0.36 -7.61
C VAL A 183 -15.06 0.25 -8.93
N GLY A 184 -14.75 -0.98 -9.34
CA GLY A 184 -14.01 -1.24 -10.58
C GLY A 184 -14.73 -0.82 -11.86
N ARG A 185 -16.03 -0.46 -11.82
CA ARG A 185 -16.74 0.07 -13.00
C ARG A 185 -16.28 1.47 -13.35
N TRP A 186 -15.87 2.26 -12.36
CA TRP A 186 -15.52 3.67 -12.55
C TRP A 186 -14.08 3.99 -12.16
N ALA A 187 -13.42 3.22 -11.29
CA ALA A 187 -12.00 3.34 -10.98
C ALA A 187 -11.11 2.50 -11.92
N ASP A 188 -9.79 2.76 -11.90
CA ASP A 188 -8.77 1.94 -12.59
C ASP A 188 -8.17 0.87 -11.67
N GLY A 189 -8.37 0.99 -10.36
CA GLY A 189 -7.99 -0.04 -9.39
C GLY A 189 -8.63 0.20 -8.03
N VAL A 190 -8.65 -0.85 -7.22
CA VAL A 190 -9.23 -0.83 -5.88
C VAL A 190 -8.13 -1.11 -4.86
N ILE A 191 -8.03 -0.25 -3.86
CA ILE A 191 -7.05 -0.32 -2.77
C ILE A 191 -7.79 -0.80 -1.51
N VAL A 192 -7.35 -1.93 -0.97
CA VAL A 192 -8.00 -2.60 0.18
C VAL A 192 -6.98 -2.85 1.29
N ASP A 193 -7.40 -2.60 2.52
CA ASP A 193 -6.59 -2.79 3.73
C ASP A 193 -7.38 -3.59 4.78
N SER A 194 -8.27 -2.92 5.52
CA SER A 194 -8.92 -3.44 6.74
C SER A 194 -9.57 -4.81 6.59
N THR A 195 -10.22 -5.10 5.46
CA THR A 195 -10.84 -6.41 5.19
C THR A 195 -9.82 -7.55 5.12
N LEU A 196 -8.63 -7.31 4.58
CA LEU A 196 -7.57 -8.30 4.49
C LEU A 196 -6.92 -8.52 5.86
N VAL A 197 -6.71 -7.45 6.62
CA VAL A 197 -6.19 -7.57 7.98
C VAL A 197 -7.19 -8.33 8.86
N ARG A 198 -8.48 -7.99 8.78
CA ARG A 198 -9.57 -8.71 9.48
C ARG A 198 -9.58 -10.22 9.18
N ALA A 199 -9.20 -10.64 7.98
CA ALA A 199 -9.13 -12.06 7.64
C ALA A 199 -8.08 -12.83 8.47
N LEU A 200 -7.05 -12.13 8.97
CA LEU A 200 -5.99 -12.67 9.82
C LEU A 200 -6.28 -12.52 11.33
N LEU A 201 -7.16 -11.60 11.71
CA LEU A 201 -7.47 -11.30 13.11
C LEU A 201 -8.60 -12.21 13.64
N THR A 202 -8.32 -13.51 13.78
CA THR A 202 -9.26 -14.48 14.37
C THR A 202 -8.54 -15.40 15.34
N HIS A 203 -9.26 -16.12 16.22
CA HIS A 203 -8.66 -17.11 17.14
C HIS A 203 -8.27 -18.45 16.46
N LYS A 204 -8.41 -18.55 15.13
CA LYS A 204 -8.17 -19.80 14.40
C LYS A 204 -6.67 -20.12 14.30
N PRO A 205 -6.29 -21.38 14.02
CA PRO A 205 -4.92 -21.72 13.63
C PRO A 205 -4.39 -20.84 12.50
N TRP A 206 -3.07 -20.58 12.49
CA TRP A 206 -2.43 -19.72 11.49
C TRP A 206 -2.74 -20.13 10.05
N GLN A 207 -2.75 -21.43 9.76
CA GLN A 207 -3.06 -21.93 8.42
C GLN A 207 -4.50 -21.56 8.02
N ASP A 208 -5.48 -21.74 8.90
CA ASP A 208 -6.88 -21.38 8.64
C ASP A 208 -7.05 -19.87 8.39
N ARG A 209 -6.23 -19.03 9.04
CA ARG A 209 -6.19 -17.58 8.79
C ARG A 209 -5.64 -17.26 7.40
N LEU A 210 -4.57 -17.94 6.99
CA LEU A 210 -4.00 -17.80 5.64
C LEU A 210 -4.98 -18.28 4.57
N ASP A 211 -5.70 -19.37 4.82
CA ASP A 211 -6.73 -19.87 3.91
C ASP A 211 -7.89 -18.88 3.79
N ASN A 212 -8.31 -18.27 4.92
CA ASN A 212 -9.31 -17.21 4.91
C ASN A 212 -8.84 -15.96 4.16
N LEU A 213 -7.58 -15.54 4.38
CA LEU A 213 -6.97 -14.43 3.64
C LEU A 213 -6.95 -14.71 2.13
N ALA A 214 -6.61 -15.94 1.72
CA ALA A 214 -6.63 -16.36 0.33
C ALA A 214 -8.03 -16.24 -0.28
N LEU A 215 -9.07 -16.69 0.44
CA LEU A 215 -10.47 -16.59 0.01
C LEU A 215 -10.91 -15.14 -0.18
N VAL A 216 -10.64 -14.29 0.82
CA VAL A 216 -10.99 -12.86 0.77
C VAL A 216 -10.26 -12.15 -0.37
N ALA A 217 -8.95 -12.35 -0.50
CA ALA A 217 -8.16 -11.73 -1.56
C ALA A 217 -8.65 -12.15 -2.95
N ARG A 218 -8.99 -13.44 -3.12
CA ARG A 218 -9.52 -13.96 -4.38
C ARG A 218 -10.89 -13.39 -4.73
N ASP A 219 -11.81 -13.33 -3.76
CA ASP A 219 -13.15 -12.77 -3.98
C ASP A 219 -13.08 -11.29 -4.41
N LEU A 220 -12.25 -10.50 -3.72
CA LEU A 220 -11.99 -9.11 -4.09
C LEU A 220 -11.38 -9.00 -5.50
N ALA A 221 -10.36 -9.79 -5.81
CA ALA A 221 -9.71 -9.77 -7.12
C ALA A 221 -10.64 -10.19 -8.26
N ASP A 222 -11.46 -11.23 -8.04
CA ASP A 222 -12.48 -11.67 -9.00
C ASP A 222 -13.58 -10.63 -9.19
N GLY A 223 -13.93 -9.91 -8.12
CA GLY A 223 -14.79 -8.72 -8.15
C GLY A 223 -14.26 -7.65 -9.10
N VAL A 224 -13.00 -7.25 -8.93
CA VAL A 224 -12.35 -6.26 -9.82
C VAL A 224 -12.29 -6.78 -11.27
N ARG A 225 -11.99 -8.06 -11.50
CA ARG A 225 -11.93 -8.63 -12.86
C ARG A 225 -13.28 -8.62 -13.59
N ARG A 226 -14.40 -8.77 -12.87
CA ARG A 226 -15.75 -8.78 -13.45
C ARG A 226 -16.37 -7.38 -13.60
N SER A 227 -15.68 -6.31 -13.20
CA SER A 227 -16.24 -4.96 -13.16
C SER A 227 -16.49 -4.34 -14.55
N ARG A 228 -15.67 -4.69 -15.55
CA ARG A 228 -15.83 -4.24 -16.94
C ARG A 228 -16.02 -5.43 -17.88
N PRO A 229 -16.93 -5.36 -18.87
CA PRO A 229 -17.08 -6.43 -19.84
C PRO A 229 -15.78 -6.59 -20.65
N ARG A 230 -15.32 -7.84 -20.80
CA ARG A 230 -14.16 -8.20 -21.62
C ARG A 230 -14.44 -7.77 -23.07
N ALA A 231 -13.82 -6.69 -23.56
CA ALA A 231 -13.57 -6.60 -25.00
C ALA A 231 -12.79 -7.85 -25.42
N GLU A 232 -13.09 -8.42 -26.60
CA GLU A 232 -12.59 -9.70 -27.16
C GLU A 232 -11.26 -10.24 -26.59
N PRO A 233 -11.05 -11.57 -26.48
CA PRO A 233 -9.96 -12.15 -25.70
C PRO A 233 -8.59 -11.60 -26.12
N ALA A 234 -8.18 -10.53 -25.46
CA ALA A 234 -6.82 -10.07 -25.48
C ALA A 234 -6.00 -11.14 -24.76
N GLY A 235 -4.83 -11.47 -25.32
CA GLY A 235 -3.81 -12.16 -24.54
C GLY A 235 -3.58 -11.46 -23.19
N ASP A 236 -3.01 -12.19 -22.23
CA ASP A 236 -2.78 -11.75 -20.83
C ASP A 236 -2.77 -10.23 -20.67
N ALA A 237 -3.81 -9.69 -20.01
CA ALA A 237 -3.99 -8.27 -19.82
C ALA A 237 -2.73 -7.63 -19.21
N PRO A 238 -2.39 -6.38 -19.61
CA PRO A 238 -1.15 -5.75 -19.15
C PRO A 238 -1.14 -5.60 -17.62
N SER A 239 -0.18 -6.23 -16.95
CA SER A 239 0.09 -6.05 -15.53
C SER A 239 0.65 -4.64 -15.25
N TYR A 240 0.58 -4.15 -14.01
CA TYR A 240 1.20 -2.87 -13.63
C TYR A 240 2.60 -2.70 -14.21
N ARG A 241 3.42 -3.77 -14.12
CA ARG A 241 4.80 -3.82 -14.61
C ARG A 241 4.94 -3.61 -16.13
N SER A 242 3.96 -4.04 -16.91
CA SER A 242 3.98 -3.83 -18.37
C SER A 242 3.63 -2.39 -18.75
N ILE A 243 2.91 -1.68 -17.88
CA ILE A 243 2.51 -0.29 -18.04
C ILE A 243 3.61 0.64 -17.46
N HIS A 244 4.20 0.22 -16.35
CA HIS A 244 5.24 0.92 -15.59
C HIS A 244 6.46 0.00 -15.44
N PRO A 245 7.33 -0.08 -16.47
CA PRO A 245 8.50 -0.92 -16.40
C PRO A 245 9.44 -0.40 -15.29
N PRO A 246 9.81 -1.24 -14.30
CA PRO A 246 10.66 -0.81 -13.21
C PRO A 246 12.06 -0.47 -13.72
N ALA A 247 12.82 0.28 -12.92
CA ALA A 247 14.24 0.46 -13.13
C ALA A 247 14.96 -0.89 -13.24
N LYS A 248 16.02 -0.95 -14.05
CA LYS A 248 16.82 -2.18 -14.25
C LYS A 248 17.53 -2.54 -12.94
N VAL A 249 16.93 -3.44 -12.16
CA VAL A 249 17.53 -3.98 -10.93
C VAL A 249 18.89 -4.61 -11.27
N ARG A 250 19.98 -4.10 -10.69
CA ARG A 250 21.26 -4.80 -10.70
C ARG A 250 21.17 -5.95 -9.71
N LYS A 251 21.16 -7.19 -10.22
CA LYS A 251 21.22 -8.39 -9.38
C LYS A 251 22.55 -8.42 -8.62
N THR A 252 22.57 -7.91 -7.39
CA THR A 252 23.60 -8.25 -6.40
C THR A 252 23.05 -9.41 -5.57
N THR A 253 23.45 -10.63 -5.95
CA THR A 253 23.09 -11.83 -5.20
C THR A 253 23.96 -11.91 -3.95
N SER A 254 23.42 -11.47 -2.82
CA SER A 254 23.85 -11.93 -1.50
C SER A 254 22.64 -12.55 -0.83
N THR A 255 22.62 -13.88 -0.76
CA THR A 255 21.58 -14.64 -0.08
C THR A 255 21.83 -14.51 1.42
N MET A 256 21.11 -13.60 2.07
CA MET A 256 21.03 -13.55 3.52
C MET A 256 19.56 -13.74 3.90
N THR A 257 19.28 -14.87 4.55
CA THR A 257 17.98 -15.17 5.13
C THR A 257 17.72 -14.17 6.25
N LEU A 258 16.63 -13.40 6.18
CA LEU A 258 16.09 -12.80 7.41
C LEU A 258 15.63 -13.97 8.30
N PRO A 259 15.96 -13.97 9.60
CA PRO A 259 15.05 -14.55 10.57
C PRO A 259 13.72 -13.84 10.36
N GLY A 260 12.68 -14.62 10.03
CA GLY A 260 11.41 -14.11 9.54
C GLY A 260 10.73 -13.13 10.50
N PHE A 261 9.63 -12.57 10.03
CA PHE A 261 8.55 -12.08 10.87
C PHE A 261 8.36 -13.07 12.04
N ASP A 262 8.77 -12.65 13.23
CA ASP A 262 9.29 -13.49 14.30
C ASP A 262 8.29 -14.59 14.73
N GLU A 263 8.74 -15.84 14.94
CA GLU A 263 7.94 -16.86 15.64
C GLU A 263 7.44 -16.32 16.98
N GLN A 264 8.24 -15.45 17.60
CA GLN A 264 7.90 -14.73 18.81
C GLN A 264 6.69 -13.78 18.66
N LEU A 265 6.57 -13.05 17.54
CA LEU A 265 5.45 -12.11 17.32
C LEU A 265 4.14 -12.86 17.08
N ARG A 266 4.24 -14.02 16.43
CA ARG A 266 3.14 -14.97 16.24
C ARG A 266 2.68 -15.58 17.56
N ASP A 267 3.62 -16.05 18.37
CA ASP A 267 3.33 -16.67 19.67
C ASP A 267 2.75 -15.64 20.66
N GLU A 268 3.27 -14.40 20.68
CA GLU A 268 2.76 -13.30 21.50
C GLU A 268 1.32 -12.91 21.12
N LEU A 269 1.02 -12.82 19.82
CA LEU A 269 -0.34 -12.56 19.34
C LEU A 269 -1.30 -13.69 19.74
N ASP A 270 -0.90 -14.94 19.54
CA ASP A 270 -1.71 -16.11 19.86
C ASP A 270 -1.96 -16.27 21.37
N ASP A 271 -1.00 -15.91 22.22
CA ASP A 271 -1.13 -15.95 23.68
C ASP A 271 -2.09 -14.87 24.20
N LYS A 272 -2.09 -13.67 23.61
CA LYS A 272 -2.97 -12.55 24.02
C LYS A 272 -4.41 -12.73 23.56
N ILE A 273 -4.58 -13.26 22.35
CA ILE A 273 -5.85 -13.76 21.81
C ILE A 273 -6.41 -14.86 22.74
N ARG A 274 -5.60 -15.84 23.15
CA ARG A 274 -6.01 -16.89 24.11
C ARG A 274 -6.36 -16.32 25.50
N ALA A 275 -5.71 -15.25 25.93
CA ALA A 275 -5.96 -14.61 27.23
C ALA A 275 -7.20 -13.69 27.26
N GLY A 276 -7.89 -13.47 26.12
CA GLY A 276 -9.03 -12.55 26.04
C GLY A 276 -8.66 -11.08 26.29
N ALA A 277 -7.36 -10.75 26.21
CA ALA A 277 -6.84 -9.39 26.39
C ALA A 277 -7.12 -8.48 25.18
N VAL A 278 -7.63 -9.06 24.10
CA VAL A 278 -7.96 -8.46 22.83
C VAL A 278 -9.32 -9.02 22.40
N SER A 279 -10.29 -8.17 22.09
CA SER A 279 -11.64 -8.59 21.67
C SER A 279 -11.75 -8.76 20.14
N ASP A 280 -12.79 -9.44 19.67
CA ASP A 280 -13.17 -9.61 18.24
C ASP A 280 -13.44 -8.28 17.49
N THR A 281 -13.23 -7.13 18.14
CA THR A 281 -13.41 -5.82 17.53
C THR A 281 -12.08 -5.20 17.10
N GLU A 282 -12.15 -4.59 15.93
CA GLU A 282 -11.11 -3.81 15.27
C GLU A 282 -10.29 -2.97 16.28
N ALA A 283 -10.98 -2.20 17.13
CA ALA A 283 -10.35 -1.24 18.03
C ALA A 283 -9.44 -1.86 19.09
N ASP A 284 -9.79 -3.00 19.71
CA ASP A 284 -9.05 -3.55 20.86
C ASP A 284 -7.75 -4.25 20.45
N THR A 285 -7.73 -4.91 19.29
CA THR A 285 -6.52 -5.56 18.76
C THR A 285 -5.49 -4.53 18.32
N TYR A 286 -5.96 -3.44 17.70
CA TYR A 286 -5.10 -2.34 17.29
C TYR A 286 -4.65 -1.48 18.46
N LEU A 287 -5.51 -1.22 19.46
CA LEU A 287 -5.10 -0.62 20.72
C LEU A 287 -4.01 -1.44 21.40
N TRP A 288 -4.06 -2.78 21.38
CA TRP A 288 -2.99 -3.62 21.91
C TRP A 288 -1.67 -3.53 21.11
N LEU A 289 -1.72 -3.62 19.78
CA LEU A 289 -0.53 -3.44 18.92
C LEU A 289 0.11 -2.05 19.12
N LEU A 290 -0.69 -1.01 19.35
CA LEU A 290 -0.24 0.36 19.61
C LEU A 290 0.22 0.59 21.07
N GLN A 291 -0.41 -0.06 22.05
CA GLN A 291 -0.14 0.13 23.50
C GLN A 291 1.06 -0.67 24.01
N GLU A 292 1.24 -1.91 23.54
CA GLU A 292 2.32 -2.81 24.00
C GLU A 292 3.56 -2.74 23.10
N ASN A 293 3.42 -2.18 21.88
CA ASN A 293 4.55 -1.84 20.99
C ASN A 293 4.57 -0.35 20.59
N PRO A 294 4.54 0.60 21.55
CA PRO A 294 4.36 2.04 21.31
C PRO A 294 5.53 2.72 20.59
N GLY A 295 6.54 1.96 20.19
CA GLY A 295 7.68 2.41 19.37
C GLY A 295 7.84 1.64 18.07
N ARG A 296 6.83 0.87 17.63
CA ARG A 296 6.83 0.12 16.36
C ARG A 296 5.66 0.42 15.43
N TYR A 297 4.52 0.91 15.91
CA TYR A 297 3.38 1.33 15.08
C TYR A 297 2.68 2.50 15.77
N GLU A 298 2.28 3.53 15.01
CA GLU A 298 1.66 4.76 15.54
C GLU A 298 0.21 4.96 15.06
N THR A 299 -0.22 4.39 13.92
CA THR A 299 -1.61 4.50 13.45
C THR A 299 -2.13 3.26 12.71
N PHE A 300 -3.45 3.15 12.65
CA PHE A 300 -4.25 2.10 11.98
C PHE A 300 -3.90 1.87 10.49
N GLU A 301 -3.32 2.86 9.81
CA GLU A 301 -3.08 2.89 8.35
C GLU A 301 -1.74 2.24 7.92
N GLN A 302 -0.98 1.69 8.86
CA GLN A 302 0.39 1.20 8.68
C GLN A 302 0.46 -0.30 8.35
N LEU A 303 -0.65 -0.87 7.89
CA LEU A 303 -0.77 -2.28 7.51
C LEU A 303 -0.71 -2.43 6.00
N ILE A 304 -0.28 -3.63 5.56
CA ILE A 304 -0.14 -3.96 4.14
C ILE A 304 -1.45 -3.67 3.42
N LYS A 305 -1.47 -2.66 2.53
CA LYS A 305 -2.59 -2.45 1.60
C LYS A 305 -2.29 -3.17 0.31
N VAL A 306 -3.33 -3.51 -0.42
CA VAL A 306 -3.18 -4.13 -1.74
C VAL A 306 -3.96 -3.37 -2.78
N VAL A 307 -3.37 -3.26 -3.97
CA VAL A 307 -4.05 -2.71 -5.14
C VAL A 307 -4.30 -3.82 -6.15
N ARG A 308 -5.53 -3.85 -6.67
CA ARG A 308 -5.89 -4.67 -7.82
C ARG A 308 -6.41 -3.75 -8.92
N TYR A 309 -5.76 -3.78 -10.09
CA TYR A 309 -6.18 -3.04 -11.27
C TYR A 309 -7.37 -3.68 -11.97
N VAL A 310 -8.21 -2.80 -12.51
CA VAL A 310 -9.27 -3.15 -13.44
C VAL A 310 -8.63 -3.35 -14.81
N THR A 311 -8.81 -4.54 -15.39
CA THR A 311 -8.33 -4.86 -16.74
C THR A 311 -9.47 -4.67 -17.74
N GLY A 312 -9.28 -3.79 -18.71
CA GLY A 312 -10.25 -3.49 -19.77
C GLY A 312 -10.11 -2.04 -20.23
N ASP A 313 -10.02 -1.85 -21.55
CA ASP A 313 -9.70 -0.59 -22.27
C ASP A 313 -10.20 0.70 -21.60
#